data_AF-A0A7C5QKM8-F1
#
_entry.id   AF-A0A7C5QKM8-F1
#
_cell.length_a   1.000
_cell.length_b   1.000
_cell.length_c   1.000
_cell.angle_alpha   90.00
_cell.angle_beta   90.00
_cell.angle_gamma   90.00
#
_symmetry.space_group_name_H-M   'P 1'
#
loop_
_entity.id
_entity.type
_entity.pdbx_description
1 polymer ?
#
loop_
_entity_poly.entity_id
_entity_poly.type
_entity_poly.pdbx_seq_one_letter_code
_entity_poly.pdbx_strand_id
1 'polypeptide(L)'
;MQPSHPVIDVHTHISPAYAAPMLALMDAVGVEAIVTLPDVGADLAGWRPALERVAPGRFIVFTAPRLERVGEPGGVQEILRRLEVDVRHGAAGIKVYKEFGLRYKDGQGRRLAVDDPRLDPLWRRAGELGMPVLIHTGDPADFWKPCDETNPRYAELQVHPEWWFGSGDFPPLEQLLAERDRLVARHPGTRFIAAHLASLPHDLDALAATLDRLPNLWVDLAARIGELGVQNPGRVRAFFQRYADRILFGSDLIRGVLGVEGELGPAQRHFFDLHWRYLEGNEPALEPPVPLQGTQPLAALGLPPDVLRRVYRENARRLLGAA
;
A
#
# COMPACT_ATOMS: atom_id res chain seq x y z
N MET A 1 22.02 -6.61 -3.94
CA MET A 1 21.83 -6.59 -5.40
C MET A 1 21.21 -5.25 -5.82
N GLN A 2 21.39 -4.81 -7.07
CA GLN A 2 20.66 -3.68 -7.65
C GLN A 2 19.55 -4.24 -8.56
N PRO A 3 18.35 -3.63 -8.60
CA PRO A 3 17.28 -4.06 -9.49
C PRO A 3 17.66 -3.79 -10.94
N SER A 4 17.11 -4.58 -11.87
CA SER A 4 17.37 -4.42 -13.32
C SER A 4 16.84 -3.11 -13.91
N HIS A 5 15.89 -2.46 -13.22
CA HIS A 5 15.35 -1.16 -13.59
C HIS A 5 15.22 -0.26 -12.34
N PRO A 6 15.34 1.07 -12.47
CA PRO A 6 15.10 1.99 -11.35
C PRO A 6 13.68 1.82 -10.80
N VAL A 7 13.53 1.90 -9.48
CA VAL A 7 12.25 1.62 -8.79
C VAL A 7 11.64 2.88 -8.20
N ILE A 8 10.32 3.05 -8.37
CA ILE A 8 9.51 4.00 -7.61
C ILE A 8 8.68 3.19 -6.62
N ASP A 9 8.97 3.37 -5.34
CA ASP A 9 8.24 2.73 -4.26
C ASP A 9 7.03 3.57 -3.87
N VAL A 10 5.83 3.10 -4.22
CA VAL A 10 4.60 3.89 -3.99
C VAL A 10 4.04 3.74 -2.58
N HIS A 11 4.70 3.01 -1.68
CA HIS A 11 4.17 2.70 -0.36
C HIS A 11 5.28 2.63 0.69
N THR A 12 5.58 3.78 1.31
CA THR A 12 6.51 3.87 2.45
C THR A 12 5.95 4.78 3.54
N HIS A 13 6.29 4.52 4.80
CA HIS A 13 5.89 5.35 5.95
C HIS A 13 7.11 6.03 6.56
N ILE A 14 7.74 6.92 5.78
CA ILE A 14 9.00 7.59 6.11
C ILE A 14 8.78 9.10 6.27
N SER A 15 8.82 9.59 7.51
CA SER A 15 8.68 11.03 7.75
C SER A 15 9.91 11.83 7.26
N PRO A 16 9.77 13.16 7.02
CA PRO A 16 10.88 14.00 6.58
C PRO A 16 12.12 13.99 7.48
N ALA A 17 11.95 13.65 8.77
CA ALA A 17 13.06 13.51 9.71
C ALA A 17 14.07 12.42 9.31
N TYR A 18 13.65 11.44 8.50
CA TYR A 18 14.48 10.32 8.05
C TYR A 18 14.87 10.41 6.57
N ALA A 19 14.64 11.55 5.93
CA ALA A 19 14.89 11.71 4.49
C ALA A 19 16.34 11.43 4.09
N ALA A 20 17.33 11.93 4.85
CA ALA A 20 18.74 11.71 4.55
C ALA A 20 19.18 10.24 4.65
N PRO A 21 18.93 9.52 5.76
CA PRO A 21 19.25 8.10 5.81
C PRO A 21 18.41 7.26 4.82
N MET A 22 17.18 7.67 4.51
CA MET A 22 16.37 7.02 3.48
C MET A 22 16.96 7.20 2.09
N LEU A 23 17.45 8.39 1.74
CA LEU A 23 18.13 8.62 0.47
C LEU A 23 19.36 7.69 0.31
N ALA A 24 20.17 7.57 1.36
CA ALA A 24 21.33 6.68 1.35
C ALA A 24 20.94 5.20 1.17
N LEU A 25 19.81 4.77 1.75
CA LEU A 25 19.27 3.44 1.51
C LEU A 25 18.78 3.30 0.06
N MET A 26 17.97 4.25 -0.41
CA MET A 26 17.42 4.28 -1.76
C MET A 26 18.50 4.14 -2.84
N ASP A 27 19.57 4.94 -2.75
CA ASP A 27 20.69 4.87 -3.69
C ASP A 27 21.43 3.51 -3.60
N ALA A 28 21.54 2.94 -2.40
CA ALA A 28 22.18 1.64 -2.21
C ALA A 28 21.37 0.45 -2.76
N VAL A 29 20.05 0.61 -2.94
CA VAL A 29 19.14 -0.47 -3.37
C VAL A 29 18.44 -0.20 -4.71
N GLY A 30 18.78 0.90 -5.40
CA GLY A 30 18.26 1.21 -6.74
C GLY A 30 16.84 1.81 -6.76
N VAL A 31 16.40 2.38 -5.64
CA VAL A 31 15.11 3.08 -5.54
C VAL A 31 15.28 4.53 -5.98
N GLU A 32 14.70 4.88 -7.12
CA GLU A 32 14.72 6.22 -7.72
C GLU A 32 13.79 7.20 -7.03
N ALA A 33 12.65 6.78 -6.49
CA ALA A 33 11.78 7.69 -5.75
C ALA A 33 10.89 6.90 -4.79
N ILE A 34 10.40 7.58 -3.74
CA ILE A 34 9.42 7.00 -2.83
C ILE A 34 8.21 7.91 -2.68
N VAL A 35 7.04 7.30 -2.45
CA VAL A 35 5.88 7.96 -1.89
C VAL A 35 5.91 7.81 -0.38
N THR A 36 5.94 8.94 0.34
CA THR A 36 5.79 8.97 1.79
C THR A 36 4.32 9.12 2.18
N LEU A 37 3.86 8.19 3.00
CA LEU A 37 2.52 8.14 3.57
C LEU A 37 2.57 8.67 5.02
N PRO A 38 1.95 9.81 5.32
CA PRO A 38 1.97 10.38 6.66
C PRO A 38 0.90 9.76 7.56
N ASP A 39 1.08 9.89 8.88
CA ASP A 39 0.03 9.59 9.86
C ASP A 39 -1.26 10.38 9.59
N VAL A 40 -2.39 9.82 9.99
CA VAL A 40 -3.71 10.44 9.83
C VAL A 40 -3.77 11.82 10.48
N GLY A 41 -4.07 12.82 9.66
CA GLY A 41 -4.21 14.21 10.05
C GLY A 41 -2.89 14.95 10.31
N ALA A 42 -1.75 14.42 9.83
CA ALA A 42 -0.47 15.11 9.90
C ALA A 42 -0.53 16.51 9.27
N ASP A 43 0.23 17.45 9.85
CA ASP A 43 0.47 18.75 9.23
C ASP A 43 1.60 18.66 8.22
N LEU A 44 1.27 18.85 6.95
CA LEU A 44 2.22 18.81 5.85
C LEU A 44 2.99 20.12 5.65
N ALA A 45 2.71 21.16 6.46
CA ALA A 45 3.47 22.40 6.42
C ALA A 45 4.98 22.12 6.56
N GLY A 46 5.74 22.51 5.55
CA GLY A 46 7.20 22.33 5.52
C GLY A 46 7.70 20.92 5.13
N TRP A 47 6.83 19.93 4.93
CA TRP A 47 7.25 18.57 4.52
C TRP A 47 7.99 18.58 3.19
N ARG A 48 7.34 19.07 2.12
CA ARG A 48 7.94 19.14 0.79
C ARG A 48 9.26 19.94 0.80
N PRO A 49 9.34 21.17 1.36
CA PRO A 49 10.60 21.89 1.46
C PRO A 49 11.71 21.18 2.24
N ALA A 50 11.39 20.38 3.26
CA ALA A 50 12.38 19.59 3.99
C ALA A 50 12.92 18.44 3.13
N LEU A 51 12.03 17.72 2.45
CA LEU A 51 12.36 16.60 1.57
C LEU A 51 13.15 17.05 0.32
N GLU A 52 12.70 18.12 -0.34
CA GLU A 52 13.36 18.69 -1.53
C GLU A 52 14.77 19.21 -1.20
N ARG A 53 15.02 19.65 0.03
CA ARG A 53 16.37 20.04 0.48
C ARG A 53 17.34 18.88 0.54
N VAL A 54 16.83 17.68 0.80
CA VAL A 54 17.64 16.46 0.90
C VAL A 54 17.88 15.88 -0.49
N ALA A 55 16.82 15.70 -1.27
CA ALA A 55 16.96 15.26 -2.66
C ALA A 55 15.76 15.69 -3.52
N PRO A 56 15.95 16.65 -4.43
CA PRO A 56 14.87 17.16 -5.25
C PRO A 56 14.17 16.08 -6.08
N GLY A 57 12.83 16.05 -6.04
CA GLY A 57 12.02 15.10 -6.82
C GLY A 57 12.10 13.63 -6.41
N ARG A 58 12.89 13.25 -5.39
CA ARG A 58 13.04 11.85 -4.94
C ARG A 58 11.97 11.41 -3.92
N PHE A 59 11.23 12.36 -3.35
CA PHE A 59 10.21 12.12 -2.34
C PHE A 59 8.87 12.74 -2.74
N ILE A 60 7.83 11.93 -2.79
CA ILE A 60 6.48 12.34 -3.18
C ILE A 60 5.57 12.22 -1.94
N VAL A 61 4.91 13.30 -1.56
CA VAL A 61 4.12 13.35 -0.32
C VAL A 61 2.66 13.06 -0.62
N PHE A 62 2.05 12.10 0.08
CA PHE A 62 0.59 11.97 0.13
C PHE A 62 0.04 12.67 1.37
N THR A 63 -1.27 12.95 1.41
CA THR A 63 -1.98 13.36 2.64
C THR A 63 -2.82 12.21 3.18
N ALA A 64 -3.05 12.18 4.49
CA ALA A 64 -3.96 11.24 5.14
C ALA A 64 -5.06 12.02 5.90
N PRO A 65 -6.22 12.31 5.28
CA PRO A 65 -7.28 13.09 5.91
C PRO A 65 -7.95 12.32 7.06
N ARG A 66 -8.48 13.06 8.03
CA ARG A 66 -9.27 12.54 9.16
C ARG A 66 -10.69 12.16 8.73
N LEU A 67 -10.85 10.96 8.15
CA LEU A 67 -12.13 10.49 7.61
C LEU A 67 -13.19 10.25 8.69
N GLU A 68 -12.77 9.98 9.94
CA GLU A 68 -13.66 9.82 11.09
C GLU A 68 -14.56 11.04 11.33
N ARG A 69 -14.13 12.21 10.85
CA ARG A 69 -14.87 13.47 11.00
C ARG A 69 -16.13 13.56 10.15
N VAL A 70 -16.32 12.66 9.18
CA VAL A 70 -17.52 12.67 8.30
C VAL A 70 -18.85 12.64 9.08
N GLY A 71 -18.84 12.11 10.30
CA GLY A 71 -19.99 12.07 11.19
C GLY A 71 -20.29 13.38 11.94
N GLU A 72 -19.39 14.37 11.90
CA GLU A 72 -19.50 15.63 12.62
C GLU A 72 -20.24 16.71 11.80
N PRO A 73 -20.95 17.66 12.45
CA PRO A 73 -21.44 18.85 11.77
C PRO A 73 -20.31 19.61 11.05
N GLY A 74 -20.42 19.75 9.72
CA GLY A 74 -19.39 20.39 8.90
C GLY A 74 -18.14 19.53 8.62
N GLY A 75 -18.12 18.28 9.04
CA GLY A 75 -16.95 17.41 8.96
C GLY A 75 -16.46 17.15 7.53
N VAL A 76 -17.38 16.94 6.58
CA VAL A 76 -17.04 16.77 5.16
C VAL A 76 -16.38 18.04 4.60
N GLN A 77 -16.93 19.20 4.91
CA GLN A 77 -16.39 20.49 4.47
C GLN A 77 -14.99 20.73 5.01
N GLU A 78 -14.73 20.32 6.26
CA GLU A 78 -13.43 20.44 6.89
C GLU A 78 -12.41 19.43 6.32
N ILE A 79 -12.82 18.20 6.03
CA ILE A 79 -11.99 17.21 5.30
C ILE A 79 -11.57 17.79 3.93
N LEU A 80 -12.52 18.34 3.17
CA LEU A 80 -12.23 18.97 1.88
C LEU A 80 -11.33 20.20 2.02
N ARG A 81 -11.60 21.08 2.99
CA ARG A 81 -10.77 22.25 3.25
C ARG A 81 -9.34 21.85 3.60
N ARG A 82 -9.16 20.79 4.39
CA ARG A 82 -7.83 20.28 4.74
C ARG A 82 -7.13 19.69 3.52
N LEU A 83 -7.82 18.94 2.66
CA LEU A 83 -7.26 18.47 1.39
C LEU A 83 -6.71 19.65 0.56
N GLU A 84 -7.44 20.76 0.42
CA GLU A 84 -6.96 21.95 -0.31
C GLU A 84 -5.74 22.62 0.34
N VAL A 85 -5.64 22.58 1.67
CA VAL A 85 -4.43 23.04 2.38
C VAL A 85 -3.25 22.13 2.06
N ASP A 86 -3.45 20.82 2.10
CA ASP A 86 -2.41 19.83 1.86
C ASP A 86 -1.93 19.84 0.40
N VAL A 87 -2.83 20.06 -0.56
CA VAL A 87 -2.49 20.30 -1.98
C VAL A 87 -1.56 21.49 -2.13
N ARG A 88 -1.84 22.61 -1.44
CA ARG A 88 -0.95 23.79 -1.44
C ARG A 88 0.41 23.52 -0.78
N HIS A 89 0.49 22.56 0.13
CA HIS A 89 1.75 22.07 0.68
C HIS A 89 2.44 21.01 -0.20
N GLY A 90 1.85 20.67 -1.35
CA GLY A 90 2.44 19.79 -2.35
C GLY A 90 2.09 18.32 -2.21
N ALA A 91 0.98 17.98 -1.53
CA ALA A 91 0.45 16.63 -1.53
C ALA A 91 0.06 16.21 -2.96
N ALA A 92 0.51 15.02 -3.36
CA ALA A 92 0.32 14.47 -4.71
C ALA A 92 -0.66 13.28 -4.74
N GLY A 93 -1.17 12.84 -3.59
CA GLY A 93 -2.12 11.74 -3.48
C GLY A 93 -2.74 11.67 -2.09
N ILE A 94 -3.68 10.75 -1.89
CA ILE A 94 -4.38 10.52 -0.63
C ILE A 94 -4.05 9.11 -0.13
N LYS A 95 -3.68 8.98 1.14
CA LYS A 95 -3.61 7.72 1.88
C LYS A 95 -4.88 7.52 2.70
N VAL A 96 -5.45 6.33 2.59
CA VAL A 96 -6.51 5.82 3.48
C VAL A 96 -5.97 4.58 4.18
N TYR A 97 -6.06 4.56 5.50
CA TYR A 97 -5.60 3.44 6.34
C TYR A 97 -6.74 2.46 6.64
N LYS A 98 -6.40 1.21 6.99
CA LYS A 98 -7.34 0.12 7.25
C LYS A 98 -8.34 0.40 8.38
N GLU A 99 -8.01 1.30 9.30
CA GLU A 99 -8.89 1.73 10.37
C GLU A 99 -10.19 2.35 9.82
N PHE A 100 -10.15 2.93 8.62
CA PHE A 100 -11.35 3.28 7.88
C PHE A 100 -12.01 2.03 7.31
N GLY A 101 -13.27 1.79 7.68
CA GLY A 101 -13.96 0.53 7.43
C GLY A 101 -13.88 -0.45 8.60
N LEU A 102 -12.77 -0.49 9.36
CA LEU A 102 -12.64 -1.39 10.52
C LEU A 102 -13.06 -0.76 11.85
N ARG A 103 -12.58 0.45 12.14
CA ARG A 103 -12.60 1.03 13.50
C ARG A 103 -13.31 2.37 13.59
N TYR A 104 -13.27 3.18 12.53
CA TYR A 104 -13.89 4.50 12.59
C TYR A 104 -15.40 4.41 12.72
N LYS A 105 -15.96 5.29 13.55
CA LYS A 105 -17.38 5.40 13.84
C LYS A 105 -17.84 6.84 13.65
N ASP A 106 -19.10 7.03 13.28
CA ASP A 106 -19.72 8.35 13.26
C ASP A 106 -20.09 8.82 14.68
N GLY A 107 -20.61 10.06 14.79
CA GLY A 107 -21.06 10.63 16.06
C GLY A 107 -22.22 9.88 16.73
N GLN A 108 -22.82 8.89 16.06
CA GLN A 108 -23.84 7.99 16.61
C GLN A 108 -23.26 6.63 17.00
N GLY A 109 -21.93 6.45 16.94
CA GLY A 109 -21.24 5.20 17.25
C GLY A 109 -21.36 4.13 16.17
N ARG A 110 -21.90 4.45 14.99
CA ARG A 110 -22.04 3.50 13.87
C ARG A 110 -20.75 3.44 13.08
N ARG A 111 -20.28 2.24 12.74
CA ARG A 111 -19.10 2.03 11.90
C ARG A 111 -19.23 2.80 10.58
N LEU A 112 -18.18 3.51 10.19
CA LEU A 112 -18.07 4.10 8.86
C LEU A 112 -17.71 3.02 7.86
N ALA A 113 -18.62 2.74 6.93
CA ALA A 113 -18.38 1.85 5.80
C ALA A 113 -17.34 2.45 4.84
N VAL A 114 -16.59 1.60 4.14
CA VAL A 114 -15.56 2.08 3.20
C VAL A 114 -16.21 2.90 2.07
N ASP A 115 -17.44 2.56 1.67
CA ASP A 115 -18.21 3.26 0.63
C ASP A 115 -19.22 4.29 1.13
N ASP A 116 -19.02 4.83 2.34
CA ASP A 116 -19.89 5.85 2.93
C ASP A 116 -20.10 7.03 1.95
N PRO A 117 -21.34 7.26 1.46
CA PRO A 117 -21.59 8.23 0.39
C PRO A 117 -21.34 9.68 0.80
N ARG A 118 -21.24 9.97 2.11
CA ARG A 118 -20.88 11.30 2.60
C ARG A 118 -19.45 11.70 2.22
N LEU A 119 -18.59 10.73 1.90
CA LEU A 119 -17.22 10.95 1.42
C LEU A 119 -17.11 11.02 -0.11
N ASP A 120 -18.18 10.78 -0.88
CA ASP A 120 -18.16 10.93 -2.35
C ASP A 120 -17.59 12.29 -2.83
N PRO A 121 -17.87 13.44 -2.14
CA PRO A 121 -17.22 14.71 -2.48
C PRO A 121 -15.70 14.67 -2.40
N LEU A 122 -15.12 13.97 -1.42
CA LEU A 122 -13.66 13.82 -1.27
C LEU A 122 -13.06 13.06 -2.45
N TRP A 123 -13.67 11.93 -2.80
CA TRP A 123 -13.16 11.07 -3.87
C TRP A 123 -13.29 11.72 -5.24
N ARG A 124 -14.40 12.41 -5.50
CA ARG A 124 -14.57 13.23 -6.71
C ARG A 124 -13.51 14.33 -6.77
N ARG A 125 -13.28 15.02 -5.65
CA ARG A 125 -12.28 16.09 -5.60
C ARG A 125 -10.86 15.58 -5.85
N ALA A 126 -10.52 14.40 -5.32
CA ALA A 126 -9.24 13.74 -5.63
C ALA A 126 -9.08 13.50 -7.14
N GLY A 127 -10.14 13.03 -7.82
CA GLY A 127 -10.16 12.86 -9.27
C GLY A 127 -9.96 14.16 -10.04
N GLU A 128 -10.67 15.24 -9.65
CA GLU A 128 -10.52 16.57 -10.25
C GLU A 128 -9.10 17.14 -10.09
N LEU A 129 -8.45 16.86 -8.96
CA LEU A 129 -7.08 17.27 -8.68
C LEU A 129 -6.03 16.36 -9.33
N GLY A 130 -6.45 15.25 -9.95
CA GLY A 130 -5.55 14.24 -10.48
C GLY A 130 -4.78 13.46 -9.39
N MET A 131 -5.23 13.51 -8.13
CA MET A 131 -4.58 12.83 -7.01
C MET A 131 -5.03 11.36 -6.95
N PRO A 132 -4.14 10.36 -7.09
CA PRO A 132 -4.49 8.98 -6.79
C PRO A 132 -4.79 8.78 -5.30
N VAL A 133 -5.66 7.81 -5.00
CA VAL A 133 -6.03 7.41 -3.64
C VAL A 133 -5.45 6.03 -3.36
N LEU A 134 -4.41 5.95 -2.53
CA LEU A 134 -3.90 4.68 -2.00
C LEU A 134 -4.75 4.26 -0.80
N ILE A 135 -5.56 3.23 -0.99
CA ILE A 135 -6.54 2.75 -0.02
C ILE A 135 -6.15 1.38 0.52
N HIS A 136 -5.90 1.33 1.83
CA HIS A 136 -5.72 0.09 2.57
C HIS A 136 -7.09 -0.35 3.09
N THR A 137 -7.58 -1.49 2.60
CA THR A 137 -8.85 -2.07 3.05
C THR A 137 -8.65 -3.53 3.37
N GLY A 138 -8.99 -3.92 4.60
CA GLY A 138 -8.73 -5.26 5.09
C GLY A 138 -7.23 -5.54 5.28
N ASP A 139 -6.93 -6.80 5.51
CA ASP A 139 -5.60 -7.35 5.80
C ASP A 139 -5.60 -8.83 5.33
N PRO A 140 -4.54 -9.63 5.55
CA PRO A 140 -4.57 -11.06 5.19
C PRO A 140 -5.83 -11.75 5.69
N ALA A 141 -6.45 -12.59 4.84
CA ALA A 141 -7.69 -13.30 5.19
C ALA A 141 -7.54 -14.16 6.47
N ASP A 142 -6.33 -14.63 6.75
CA ASP A 142 -5.99 -15.35 7.96
C ASP A 142 -6.20 -14.54 9.25
N PHE A 143 -6.25 -13.20 9.18
CA PHE A 143 -6.52 -12.36 10.35
C PHE A 143 -7.99 -12.43 10.80
N TRP A 144 -8.90 -12.93 9.95
CA TRP A 144 -10.29 -13.22 10.30
C TRP A 144 -10.52 -14.66 10.77
N LYS A 145 -9.50 -15.53 10.68
CA LYS A 145 -9.57 -16.92 11.14
C LYS A 145 -9.28 -17.02 12.65
N PRO A 146 -9.54 -18.18 13.31
CA PRO A 146 -9.12 -18.40 14.69
C PRO A 146 -7.65 -18.04 14.93
N CYS A 147 -7.35 -17.41 16.07
CA CYS A 147 -5.98 -17.06 16.46
C CYS A 147 -5.36 -18.20 17.28
N ASP A 148 -4.98 -19.27 16.58
CA ASP A 148 -4.32 -20.45 17.17
C ASP A 148 -3.21 -20.97 16.23
N GLU A 149 -2.50 -22.01 16.64
CA GLU A 149 -1.37 -22.59 15.91
C GLU A 149 -1.70 -23.12 14.51
N THR A 150 -3.00 -23.30 14.18
CA THR A 150 -3.42 -23.69 12.83
C THR A 150 -3.46 -22.51 11.86
N ASN A 151 -3.41 -21.28 12.38
CA ASN A 151 -3.37 -20.06 11.59
C ASN A 151 -1.96 -19.82 11.03
N PRO A 152 -1.77 -19.75 9.69
CA PRO A 152 -0.45 -19.50 9.09
C PRO A 152 0.20 -18.19 9.54
N ARG A 153 -0.59 -17.25 10.06
CA ARG A 153 -0.16 -15.94 10.56
C ARG A 153 -0.12 -15.85 12.08
N TYR A 154 -0.23 -16.98 12.79
CA TYR A 154 -0.27 -17.00 14.26
C TYR A 154 0.92 -16.26 14.88
N ALA A 155 2.14 -16.50 14.42
CA ALA A 155 3.34 -15.83 14.95
C ALA A 155 3.28 -14.31 14.81
N GLU A 156 2.77 -13.81 13.68
CA GLU A 156 2.55 -12.37 13.46
C GLU A 156 1.46 -11.83 14.38
N LEU A 157 0.35 -12.55 14.54
CA LEU A 157 -0.75 -12.18 15.43
C LEU A 157 -0.39 -12.23 16.92
N GLN A 158 0.62 -13.02 17.31
CA GLN A 158 1.16 -12.98 18.68
C GLN A 158 1.94 -11.69 18.96
N VAL A 159 2.63 -11.15 17.96
CA VAL A 159 3.34 -9.86 18.06
C VAL A 159 2.36 -8.69 17.92
N HIS A 160 1.33 -8.85 17.08
CA HIS A 160 0.30 -7.84 16.78
C HIS A 160 -1.11 -8.37 17.02
N PRO A 161 -1.52 -8.57 18.29
CA PRO A 161 -2.85 -9.08 18.61
C PRO A 161 -3.97 -8.14 18.14
N GLU A 162 -3.69 -6.85 17.97
CA GLU A 162 -4.63 -5.85 17.45
C GLU A 162 -4.97 -6.00 15.96
N TRP A 163 -4.24 -6.87 15.25
CA TRP A 163 -4.54 -7.23 13.85
C TRP A 163 -5.45 -8.45 13.74
N TRP A 164 -5.79 -9.10 14.84
CA TRP A 164 -6.76 -10.19 14.81
C TRP A 164 -8.19 -9.64 14.77
N PHE A 165 -8.93 -9.99 13.72
CA PHE A 165 -10.31 -9.56 13.45
C PHE A 165 -11.33 -10.70 13.57
N GLY A 166 -10.88 -11.90 13.96
CA GLY A 166 -11.73 -13.08 14.13
C GLY A 166 -12.62 -13.10 15.38
N SER A 167 -12.68 -12.01 16.17
CA SER A 167 -13.54 -11.92 17.35
C SER A 167 -15.04 -11.83 17.04
N GLY A 168 -15.38 -11.46 15.80
CA GLY A 168 -16.76 -11.16 15.38
C GLY A 168 -17.19 -9.70 15.58
N ASP A 169 -16.34 -8.86 16.18
CA ASP A 169 -16.61 -7.42 16.36
C ASP A 169 -16.38 -6.58 15.10
N PHE A 170 -15.72 -7.17 14.10
CA PHE A 170 -15.36 -6.53 12.84
C PHE A 170 -16.21 -7.06 11.69
N PRO A 171 -16.46 -6.25 10.65
CA PRO A 171 -17.07 -6.75 9.42
C PRO A 171 -16.24 -7.89 8.82
N PRO A 172 -16.89 -8.87 8.16
CA PRO A 172 -16.17 -9.86 7.36
C PRO A 172 -15.29 -9.19 6.30
N LEU A 173 -14.16 -9.83 5.95
CA LEU A 173 -13.25 -9.30 4.94
C LEU A 173 -13.97 -9.06 3.61
N GLU A 174 -14.81 -10.00 3.18
CA GLU A 174 -15.57 -9.90 1.93
C GLU A 174 -16.48 -8.67 1.90
N GLN A 175 -17.04 -8.28 3.05
CA GLN A 175 -17.84 -7.07 3.15
C GLN A 175 -16.97 -5.82 2.93
N LEU A 176 -15.81 -5.74 3.57
CA LEU A 176 -14.87 -4.63 3.42
C LEU A 176 -14.40 -4.47 1.97
N LEU A 177 -14.04 -5.59 1.32
CA LEU A 177 -13.62 -5.60 -0.08
C LEU A 177 -14.76 -5.18 -1.01
N ALA A 178 -15.99 -5.64 -0.77
CA ALA A 178 -17.15 -5.23 -1.54
C ALA A 178 -17.48 -3.74 -1.35
N GLU A 179 -17.32 -3.18 -0.14
CA GLU A 179 -17.45 -1.75 0.12
C GLU A 179 -16.40 -0.97 -0.70
N ARG A 180 -15.11 -1.31 -0.60
CA ARG A 180 -14.05 -0.67 -1.40
C ARG A 180 -14.39 -0.71 -2.90
N ASP A 181 -14.78 -1.86 -3.42
CA ASP A 181 -15.04 -2.02 -4.84
C ASP A 181 -16.23 -1.18 -5.33
N ARG A 182 -17.28 -1.02 -4.51
CA ARG A 182 -18.40 -0.11 -4.81
C ARG A 182 -17.95 1.35 -4.80
N LEU A 183 -17.09 1.72 -3.85
CA LEU A 183 -16.48 3.05 -3.82
C LEU A 183 -15.67 3.31 -5.10
N VAL A 184 -14.82 2.38 -5.52
CA VAL A 184 -14.00 2.53 -6.74
C VAL A 184 -14.89 2.65 -7.98
N ALA A 185 -15.91 1.80 -8.10
CA ALA A 185 -16.85 1.80 -9.23
C ALA A 185 -17.65 3.11 -9.34
N ARG A 186 -18.02 3.72 -8.20
CA ARG A 186 -18.78 4.98 -8.15
C ARG A 186 -17.96 6.20 -8.59
N HIS A 187 -16.63 6.09 -8.62
CA HIS A 187 -15.72 7.21 -8.90
C HIS A 187 -14.79 6.91 -10.09
N PRO A 188 -15.32 6.70 -11.31
CA PRO A 188 -14.50 6.32 -12.48
C PRO A 188 -13.47 7.38 -12.89
N GLY A 189 -13.68 8.65 -12.51
CA GLY A 189 -12.73 9.74 -12.74
C GLY A 189 -11.57 9.81 -11.73
N THR A 190 -11.58 8.95 -10.71
CA THR A 190 -10.56 8.91 -9.65
C THR A 190 -9.77 7.62 -9.75
N ARG A 191 -8.45 7.74 -9.66
CA ARG A 191 -7.52 6.61 -9.72
C ARG A 191 -7.28 6.09 -8.31
N PHE A 192 -7.47 4.80 -8.09
CA PHE A 192 -7.24 4.15 -6.81
C PHE A 192 -6.03 3.23 -6.89
N ILE A 193 -5.29 3.11 -5.80
CA ILE A 193 -4.28 2.07 -5.57
C ILE A 193 -4.77 1.27 -4.37
N ALA A 194 -5.31 0.06 -4.58
CA ALA A 194 -5.67 -0.80 -3.47
C ALA A 194 -4.41 -1.48 -2.93
N ALA A 195 -4.08 -1.16 -1.68
CA ALA A 195 -2.87 -1.61 -1.06
C ALA A 195 -2.81 -3.13 -0.95
N HIS A 196 -1.59 -3.67 -0.99
CA HIS A 196 -1.31 -5.06 -0.66
C HIS A 196 -2.08 -6.08 -1.51
N LEU A 197 -2.04 -5.90 -2.84
CA LEU A 197 -2.80 -6.67 -3.82
C LEU A 197 -4.29 -6.70 -3.51
N ALA A 198 -4.82 -5.54 -3.10
CA ALA A 198 -6.21 -5.38 -2.72
C ALA A 198 -6.66 -6.34 -1.58
N SER A 199 -5.73 -6.74 -0.71
CA SER A 199 -5.94 -7.76 0.34
C SER A 199 -6.44 -9.11 -0.20
N LEU A 200 -6.16 -9.39 -1.48
CA LEU A 200 -6.45 -10.65 -2.17
C LEU A 200 -5.19 -11.39 -2.67
N PRO A 201 -4.02 -11.33 -2.00
CA PRO A 201 -2.83 -12.03 -2.48
C PRO A 201 -3.04 -13.56 -2.52
N HIS A 202 -3.88 -14.11 -1.64
CA HIS A 202 -4.21 -15.52 -1.53
C HIS A 202 -5.17 -16.03 -2.62
N ASP A 203 -5.92 -15.12 -3.28
CA ASP A 203 -6.90 -15.45 -4.32
C ASP A 203 -6.71 -14.56 -5.56
N LEU A 204 -5.74 -14.97 -6.40
CA LEU A 204 -5.42 -14.26 -7.63
C LEU A 204 -6.57 -14.28 -8.66
N ASP A 205 -7.52 -15.21 -8.59
CA ASP A 205 -8.66 -15.24 -9.52
C ASP A 205 -9.69 -14.17 -9.11
N ALA A 206 -9.97 -14.03 -7.81
CA ALA A 206 -10.79 -12.93 -7.30
C ALA A 206 -10.15 -11.55 -7.54
N LEU A 207 -8.83 -11.45 -7.38
CA LEU A 207 -8.10 -10.23 -7.68
C LEU A 207 -8.16 -9.88 -9.17
N ALA A 208 -7.95 -10.87 -10.06
CA ALA A 208 -8.07 -10.70 -11.51
C ALA A 208 -9.47 -10.20 -11.89
N ALA A 209 -10.53 -10.82 -11.38
CA ALA A 209 -11.91 -10.41 -11.62
C ALA A 209 -12.19 -8.97 -11.14
N THR A 210 -11.56 -8.56 -10.03
CA THR A 210 -11.68 -7.21 -9.49
C THR A 210 -11.00 -6.18 -10.40
N LEU A 211 -9.77 -6.46 -10.86
CA LEU A 211 -9.02 -5.60 -11.77
C LEU A 211 -9.68 -5.46 -13.15
N ASP A 212 -10.27 -6.54 -13.67
CA ASP A 212 -11.01 -6.55 -14.93
C ASP A 212 -12.28 -5.67 -14.85
N ARG A 213 -12.99 -5.72 -13.71
CA ARG A 213 -14.23 -4.96 -13.49
C ARG A 213 -14.01 -3.48 -13.21
N LEU A 214 -12.88 -3.12 -12.61
CA LEU A 214 -12.60 -1.76 -12.11
C LEU A 214 -11.42 -1.15 -12.89
N PRO A 215 -11.63 -0.47 -14.03
CA PRO A 215 -10.55 0.02 -14.89
C PRO A 215 -9.72 1.15 -14.27
N ASN A 216 -10.20 1.77 -13.19
CA ASN A 216 -9.54 2.84 -12.44
C ASN A 216 -8.81 2.36 -11.17
N LEU A 217 -8.59 1.04 -11.02
CA LEU A 217 -7.96 0.42 -9.84
C LEU A 217 -6.56 -0.16 -10.10
N TRP A 218 -5.53 0.40 -9.51
CA TRP A 218 -4.22 -0.24 -9.44
C TRP A 218 -4.06 -0.98 -8.12
N VAL A 219 -3.02 -1.80 -8.02
CA VAL A 219 -2.63 -2.46 -6.79
C VAL A 219 -1.13 -2.36 -6.59
N ASP A 220 -0.67 -2.24 -5.35
CA ASP A 220 0.74 -2.47 -5.02
C ASP A 220 0.96 -3.89 -4.47
N LEU A 221 2.20 -4.39 -4.54
CA LEU A 221 2.56 -5.71 -3.98
C LEU A 221 3.02 -5.67 -2.51
N ALA A 222 2.85 -4.53 -1.84
CA ALA A 222 3.51 -4.23 -0.59
C ALA A 222 3.16 -5.25 0.51
N ALA A 223 4.16 -5.72 1.25
CA ALA A 223 4.02 -6.75 2.28
C ALA A 223 3.39 -8.10 1.84
N ARG A 224 3.27 -8.39 0.53
CA ARG A 224 2.60 -9.61 0.01
C ARG A 224 3.52 -10.70 -0.54
N ILE A 225 4.84 -10.49 -0.51
CA ILE A 225 5.79 -11.51 -1.01
C ILE A 225 5.64 -12.84 -0.26
N GLY A 226 5.40 -12.84 1.06
CA GLY A 226 5.18 -14.09 1.81
C GLY A 226 3.96 -14.88 1.31
N GLU A 227 2.84 -14.21 1.04
CA GLU A 227 1.60 -14.85 0.56
C GLU A 227 1.67 -15.24 -0.93
N LEU A 228 2.38 -14.47 -1.75
CA LEU A 228 2.61 -14.80 -3.16
C LEU A 228 3.63 -15.93 -3.33
N GLY A 229 4.70 -15.91 -2.54
CA GLY A 229 5.86 -16.78 -2.73
C GLY A 229 5.62 -18.25 -2.36
N VAL A 230 4.60 -18.54 -1.57
CA VAL A 230 4.15 -19.91 -1.25
C VAL A 230 3.23 -20.52 -2.32
N GLN A 231 2.76 -19.71 -3.28
CA GLN A 231 1.92 -20.18 -4.38
C GLN A 231 2.75 -20.75 -5.54
N ASN A 232 2.09 -21.34 -6.53
CA ASN A 232 2.75 -21.77 -7.75
C ASN A 232 3.38 -20.56 -8.49
N PRO A 233 4.72 -20.49 -8.65
CA PRO A 233 5.37 -19.30 -9.22
C PRO A 233 4.97 -19.05 -10.68
N GLY A 234 4.64 -20.10 -11.44
CA GLY A 234 4.13 -19.96 -12.80
C GLY A 234 2.78 -19.23 -12.87
N ARG A 235 1.87 -19.53 -11.93
CA ARG A 235 0.57 -18.83 -11.81
C ARG A 235 0.74 -17.38 -11.39
N VAL A 236 1.58 -17.11 -10.38
CA VAL A 236 1.87 -15.73 -9.93
C VAL A 236 2.53 -14.92 -11.06
N ARG A 237 3.53 -15.50 -11.73
CA ARG A 237 4.19 -14.88 -12.89
C ARG A 237 3.21 -14.56 -14.02
N ALA A 238 2.30 -15.47 -14.35
CA ALA A 238 1.27 -15.24 -15.37
C ALA A 238 0.32 -14.10 -14.97
N PHE A 239 -0.04 -14.00 -13.69
CA PHE A 239 -0.84 -12.88 -13.17
C PHE A 239 -0.11 -11.54 -13.34
N PHE A 240 1.16 -11.46 -12.93
CA PHE A 240 1.98 -10.26 -13.10
C PHE A 240 2.14 -9.86 -14.57
N GLN A 241 2.30 -10.83 -15.47
CA GLN A 241 2.36 -10.57 -16.92
C GLN A 241 1.04 -10.02 -17.47
N ARG A 242 -0.10 -10.60 -17.07
CA ARG A 242 -1.44 -10.19 -17.51
C ARG A 242 -1.79 -8.77 -17.04
N TYR A 243 -1.45 -8.43 -15.80
CA TYR A 243 -1.78 -7.15 -15.16
C TYR A 243 -0.56 -6.24 -15.00
N ALA A 244 0.44 -6.38 -15.86
CA ALA A 244 1.71 -5.65 -15.77
C ALA A 244 1.55 -4.12 -15.78
N ASP A 245 0.45 -3.59 -16.33
CA ASP A 245 0.10 -2.16 -16.39
C ASP A 245 -0.74 -1.67 -15.19
N ARG A 246 -1.09 -2.56 -14.26
CA ARG A 246 -1.96 -2.30 -13.11
C ARG A 246 -1.33 -2.60 -11.76
N ILE A 247 -0.17 -3.27 -11.74
CA ILE A 247 0.59 -3.59 -10.52
C ILE A 247 1.72 -2.56 -10.33
N LEU A 248 1.88 -2.06 -9.11
CA LEU A 248 2.94 -1.14 -8.70
C LEU A 248 3.87 -1.80 -7.69
N PHE A 249 5.13 -1.42 -7.70
CA PHE A 249 6.02 -1.71 -6.59
C PHE A 249 5.69 -0.84 -5.39
N GLY A 250 5.44 -1.49 -4.25
CA GLY A 250 5.39 -0.86 -2.93
C GLY A 250 6.09 -1.78 -1.95
N SER A 251 6.86 -1.23 -1.01
CA SER A 251 7.53 -2.05 0.02
C SER A 251 6.72 -2.20 1.31
N ASP A 252 5.90 -1.20 1.64
CA ASP A 252 5.36 -0.98 2.98
C ASP A 252 6.47 -0.81 4.02
N LEU A 253 7.58 -0.17 3.62
CA LEU A 253 8.67 0.12 4.55
C LEU A 253 8.19 1.09 5.63
N ILE A 254 8.02 0.55 6.82
CA ILE A 254 7.76 1.27 8.07
C ILE A 254 9.05 1.27 8.89
N ARG A 255 9.30 2.29 9.71
CA ARG A 255 10.41 2.26 10.67
C ARG A 255 10.16 1.12 11.67
N GLY A 256 10.89 0.02 11.51
CA GLY A 256 10.68 -1.21 12.29
C GLY A 256 9.66 -2.16 11.66
N VAL A 257 9.73 -2.42 10.36
CA VAL A 257 8.99 -3.53 9.73
C VAL A 257 9.23 -4.79 10.55
N LEU A 258 8.18 -5.55 10.83
CA LEU A 258 8.14 -6.85 11.52
C LEU A 258 9.42 -7.69 11.31
N GLY A 259 10.36 -7.66 12.27
CA GLY A 259 11.61 -8.41 12.20
C GLY A 259 12.77 -7.78 11.41
N VAL A 260 12.56 -6.60 10.83
CA VAL A 260 13.55 -5.69 10.21
C VAL A 260 13.64 -4.41 11.06
N GLU A 261 13.93 -4.60 12.34
CA GLU A 261 14.05 -3.52 13.33
C GLU A 261 15.36 -2.73 13.17
N GLY A 262 15.35 -1.48 13.65
CA GLY A 262 16.54 -0.63 13.72
C GLY A 262 16.59 0.51 12.69
N GLU A 263 17.70 1.23 12.69
CA GLU A 263 17.98 2.32 11.76
C GLU A 263 18.09 1.82 10.32
N LEU A 264 17.79 2.69 9.35
CA LEU A 264 17.90 2.39 7.92
C LEU A 264 19.34 1.96 7.59
N GLY A 265 19.53 0.67 7.28
CA GLY A 265 20.85 0.07 7.25
C GLY A 265 20.89 -1.31 6.61
N PRO A 266 21.75 -2.23 7.12
CA PRO A 266 21.93 -3.56 6.53
C PRO A 266 20.64 -4.38 6.44
N ALA A 267 19.78 -4.33 7.47
CA ALA A 267 18.53 -5.09 7.50
C ALA A 267 17.57 -4.65 6.38
N GLN A 268 17.41 -3.33 6.16
CA GLN A 268 16.56 -2.82 5.08
C GLN A 268 17.19 -3.05 3.71
N ARG A 269 18.53 -3.02 3.58
CA ARG A 269 19.21 -3.43 2.34
C ARG A 269 18.93 -4.90 2.00
N HIS A 270 18.98 -5.79 3.00
CA HIS A 270 18.65 -7.21 2.84
C HIS A 270 17.17 -7.40 2.47
N PHE A 271 16.27 -6.66 3.13
CA PHE A 271 14.86 -6.63 2.78
C PHE A 271 14.64 -6.31 1.29
N PHE A 272 15.25 -5.25 0.75
CA PHE A 272 15.15 -4.93 -0.68
C PHE A 272 15.86 -5.97 -1.57
N ASP A 273 16.99 -6.52 -1.15
CA ASP A 273 17.67 -7.61 -1.87
C ASP A 273 16.74 -8.81 -2.08
N LEU A 274 15.97 -9.20 -1.05
CA LEU A 274 14.97 -10.26 -1.15
C LEU A 274 13.81 -9.89 -2.08
N HIS A 275 13.43 -8.60 -2.18
CA HIS A 275 12.44 -8.15 -3.18
C HIS A 275 12.97 -8.34 -4.60
N TRP A 276 14.21 -7.94 -4.87
CA TRP A 276 14.82 -8.08 -6.20
C TRP A 276 15.01 -9.55 -6.57
N ARG A 277 15.53 -10.36 -5.65
CA ARG A 277 15.70 -11.80 -5.86
C ARG A 277 14.37 -12.52 -6.07
N TYR A 278 13.32 -12.14 -5.35
CA TYR A 278 11.99 -12.71 -5.54
C TYR A 278 11.39 -12.34 -6.90
N LEU A 279 11.44 -11.07 -7.30
CA LEU A 279 10.78 -10.60 -8.52
C LEU A 279 11.57 -10.94 -9.80
N GLU A 280 12.90 -10.83 -9.76
CA GLU A 280 13.78 -10.97 -10.93
C GLU A 280 14.49 -12.33 -11.01
N GLY A 281 14.76 -12.93 -9.85
CA GLY A 281 15.54 -14.15 -9.74
C GLY A 281 14.81 -15.40 -10.23
N ASN A 282 15.53 -16.50 -10.25
CA ASN A 282 15.03 -17.84 -10.59
C ASN A 282 15.25 -18.84 -9.44
N GLU A 283 15.48 -18.31 -8.23
CA GLU A 283 15.81 -19.09 -7.06
C GLU A 283 14.62 -19.94 -6.60
N PRO A 284 14.81 -21.25 -6.37
CA PRO A 284 13.72 -22.13 -5.98
C PRO A 284 13.35 -22.01 -4.49
N ALA A 285 14.19 -21.35 -3.69
CA ALA A 285 14.01 -21.19 -2.26
C ALA A 285 14.66 -19.90 -1.74
N LEU A 286 13.82 -18.93 -1.42
CA LEU A 286 14.16 -17.67 -0.76
C LEU A 286 13.52 -17.64 0.62
N GLU A 287 14.15 -16.96 1.57
CA GLU A 287 13.47 -16.59 2.80
C GLU A 287 12.48 -15.44 2.55
N PRO A 288 11.40 -15.34 3.35
CA PRO A 288 10.50 -14.18 3.28
C PRO A 288 11.22 -12.87 3.64
N PRO A 289 10.96 -11.75 2.93
CA PRO A 289 11.51 -10.44 3.30
C PRO A 289 11.15 -9.99 4.71
N VAL A 290 10.04 -10.51 5.24
CA VAL A 290 9.52 -10.23 6.57
C VAL A 290 9.42 -11.57 7.31
N PRO A 291 10.33 -11.87 8.26
CA PRO A 291 10.44 -13.22 8.86
C PRO A 291 9.16 -13.75 9.53
N LEU A 292 8.32 -12.86 10.06
CA LEU A 292 7.05 -13.24 10.71
C LEU A 292 5.94 -13.63 9.73
N GLN A 293 6.15 -13.45 8.42
CA GLN A 293 5.14 -13.64 7.39
C GLN A 293 5.12 -15.05 6.78
N GLY A 294 5.78 -15.99 7.43
CA GLY A 294 5.82 -17.40 7.04
C GLY A 294 7.20 -17.99 7.28
N THR A 295 7.27 -19.31 7.42
CA THR A 295 8.53 -20.05 7.58
C THR A 295 8.90 -20.87 6.33
N GLN A 296 8.03 -20.85 5.33
CA GLN A 296 8.20 -21.62 4.11
C GLN A 296 9.13 -20.90 3.13
N PRO A 297 10.01 -21.63 2.44
CA PRO A 297 10.82 -21.05 1.37
C PRO A 297 9.93 -20.59 0.21
N LEU A 298 10.26 -19.43 -0.35
CA LEU A 298 9.54 -18.79 -1.44
C LEU A 298 10.23 -19.06 -2.78
N ALA A 299 9.47 -19.37 -3.81
CA ALA A 299 10.01 -19.51 -5.16
C ALA A 299 10.02 -18.16 -5.89
N ALA A 300 11.17 -17.75 -6.42
CA ALA A 300 11.29 -16.53 -7.21
C ALA A 300 10.47 -16.61 -8.52
N LEU A 301 10.03 -15.44 -9.00
CA LEU A 301 9.11 -15.33 -10.13
C LEU A 301 9.78 -15.27 -11.49
N GLY A 302 11.00 -14.75 -11.59
CA GLY A 302 11.69 -14.54 -12.87
C GLY A 302 10.84 -13.70 -13.84
N LEU A 303 10.37 -12.54 -13.39
CA LEU A 303 9.56 -11.64 -14.20
C LEU A 303 10.37 -11.13 -15.40
N PRO A 304 9.78 -11.08 -16.61
CA PRO A 304 10.47 -10.50 -17.77
C PRO A 304 10.81 -9.01 -17.59
N PRO A 305 11.88 -8.50 -18.24
CA PRO A 305 12.29 -7.10 -18.14
C PRO A 305 11.18 -6.08 -18.48
N ASP A 306 10.30 -6.38 -19.44
CA ASP A 306 9.22 -5.46 -19.81
C ASP A 306 8.12 -5.38 -18.73
N VAL A 307 7.87 -6.46 -17.99
CA VAL A 307 6.98 -6.48 -16.82
C VAL A 307 7.62 -5.72 -15.67
N LEU A 308 8.89 -6.02 -15.36
CA LEU A 308 9.64 -5.35 -14.29
C LEU A 308 9.67 -3.84 -14.50
N ARG A 309 9.98 -3.38 -15.72
CA ARG A 309 9.98 -1.95 -16.05
C ARG A 309 8.64 -1.24 -15.74
N ARG A 310 7.51 -1.92 -15.99
CA ARG A 310 6.17 -1.36 -15.70
C ARG A 310 5.87 -1.34 -14.22
N VAL A 311 6.06 -2.48 -13.55
CA VAL A 311 5.80 -2.65 -12.11
C VAL A 311 6.69 -1.75 -11.28
N TYR A 312 7.97 -1.65 -11.60
CA TYR A 312 8.92 -0.83 -10.87
C TYR A 312 8.74 0.66 -11.08
N ARG A 313 8.28 1.12 -12.25
CA ARG A 313 8.44 2.55 -12.59
C ARG A 313 7.35 3.15 -13.45
N GLU A 314 7.05 2.56 -14.62
CA GLU A 314 6.19 3.24 -15.61
C GLU A 314 4.76 3.44 -15.09
N ASN A 315 4.23 2.49 -14.34
CA ASN A 315 2.89 2.60 -13.77
C ASN A 315 2.83 3.72 -12.72
N ALA A 316 3.83 3.80 -11.83
CA ALA A 316 3.91 4.86 -10.83
C ALA A 316 4.02 6.24 -11.47
N ARG A 317 4.86 6.40 -12.50
CA ARG A 317 4.99 7.66 -13.26
C ARG A 317 3.67 8.09 -13.90
N ARG A 318 2.96 7.15 -14.53
CA ARG A 318 1.64 7.41 -15.12
C ARG A 318 0.61 7.87 -14.07
N LEU A 319 0.62 7.27 -12.89
CA LEU A 319 -0.31 7.62 -11.81
C LEU A 319 0.03 8.96 -11.14
N LEU A 320 1.31 9.18 -10.83
CA LEU A 320 1.76 10.32 -10.04
C LEU A 320 1.98 11.58 -10.89
N GLY A 321 1.92 11.47 -12.23
CA GLY A 321 2.22 12.59 -13.13
C GLY A 321 3.70 13.00 -13.12
N ALA A 322 4.58 12.13 -12.61
CA ALA A 322 6.02 12.33 -12.59
C ALA A 322 6.61 11.94 -13.97
N ALA A 323 7.03 12.95 -14.75
CA ALA A 323 7.76 12.80 -15.99
C ALA A 323 9.28 12.83 -15.73
#